data_AF-A0A7Z0MPM4-F1
#
_entry.id   AF-A0A7Z0MPM4-F1
#
_cell.length_a   1.000
_cell.length_b   1.000
_cell.length_c   1.000
_cell.angle_alpha   90.00
_cell.angle_beta   90.00
_cell.angle_gamma   90.00
#
_symmetry.space_group_name_H-M   'P 1'
#
loop_
_entity.id
_entity.type
_entity.pdbx_description
1 polymer ?
#
loop_
_entity_poly.entity_id
_entity_poly.type
_entity_poly.pdbx_seq_one_letter_code
_entity_poly.pdbx_strand_id
1 'polypeptide(L)'
;HEVTAIDRLNKTICVTNLLTLEDRVESYDALVLATGARAIRPPLVGIDSPNIYSLRTIPDSHKLKAAAAKARSAVIIGGGFIGLEMAENLAHLGLEVTIIEMSTQVMPPLDEDMASYVKVCLEENNIQLQLGQAVESFKQTESGLEVHYSNGHMTTDMVLLAIGVLPESSLAKQAQLQLSERGAIQVNAQMQTSDTSIWAVGDVVEVLTSDSATIFITISIACKQTGTHLCQCNFTSL
;
A
#
# COMPACT_ATOMS: atom_id res chain seq x y z
N HIS A 1 2.11 -3.88 -20.67
CA HIS A 1 3.59 -3.80 -20.67
C HIS A 1 4.04 -3.60 -19.25
N GLU A 2 5.11 -4.28 -18.86
CA GLU A 2 5.75 -4.17 -17.55
C GLU A 2 7.25 -4.01 -17.75
N VAL A 3 7.87 -3.07 -17.05
CA VAL A 3 9.34 -2.92 -17.05
C VAL A 3 9.90 -3.91 -16.06
N THR A 4 10.83 -4.76 -16.49
CA THR A 4 11.37 -5.88 -15.70
C THR A 4 12.82 -5.69 -15.28
N ALA A 5 13.58 -4.83 -15.96
CA ALA A 5 14.95 -4.49 -15.60
C ALA A 5 15.36 -3.11 -16.14
N ILE A 6 16.35 -2.50 -15.48
CA ILE A 6 16.99 -1.25 -15.91
C ILE A 6 18.49 -1.50 -16.01
N ASP A 7 19.06 -1.32 -17.21
CA ASP A 7 20.49 -1.28 -17.43
C ASP A 7 20.95 0.17 -17.52
N ARG A 8 21.55 0.64 -16.43
CA ARG A 8 22.03 2.01 -16.27
C ARG A 8 23.24 2.33 -17.15
N LEU A 9 24.10 1.34 -17.42
CA LEU A 9 25.35 1.55 -18.17
C LEU A 9 25.04 1.76 -19.65
N ASN A 10 24.15 0.94 -20.19
CA ASN A 10 23.73 1.03 -21.59
C ASN A 10 22.54 1.98 -21.80
N LYS A 11 21.98 2.53 -20.72
CA LYS A 11 20.75 3.33 -20.71
C LYS A 11 19.59 2.65 -21.45
N THR A 12 19.30 1.42 -21.04
CA THR A 12 18.19 0.65 -21.60
C THR A 12 17.29 0.04 -20.52
N ILE A 13 16.06 -0.26 -20.89
CA ILE A 13 15.09 -0.99 -20.06
C ILE A 13 14.62 -2.24 -20.79
N CYS A 14 14.39 -3.31 -20.03
CA CYS A 14 13.69 -4.48 -20.52
C CYS A 14 12.19 -4.34 -20.24
N VAL A 15 11.36 -4.55 -21.25
CA VAL A 15 9.92 -4.42 -21.18
C VAL A 15 9.26 -5.69 -21.67
N THR A 16 8.43 -6.29 -20.82
CA THR A 16 7.63 -7.47 -21.16
C THR A 16 6.22 -7.05 -21.53
N ASN A 17 5.70 -7.53 -22.67
CA ASN A 17 4.30 -7.38 -23.01
C ASN A 17 3.47 -8.44 -22.29
N LEU A 18 2.66 -8.03 -21.31
CA LEU A 18 1.84 -8.95 -20.51
C LEU A 18 0.77 -9.71 -21.30
N LEU A 19 0.46 -9.31 -22.54
CA LEU A 19 -0.49 -10.01 -23.42
C LEU A 19 0.19 -11.06 -24.30
N THR A 20 1.36 -10.75 -24.86
CA THR A 20 2.08 -11.63 -25.80
C THR A 20 3.21 -12.41 -25.13
N LEU A 21 3.61 -12.01 -23.91
CA LEU A 21 4.79 -12.49 -23.17
C LEU A 21 6.12 -12.27 -23.91
N GLU A 22 6.15 -11.35 -24.86
CA GLU A 22 7.35 -10.99 -25.60
C GLU A 22 8.13 -9.89 -24.87
N ASP A 23 9.45 -10.07 -24.81
CA ASP A 23 10.38 -9.10 -24.25
C ASP A 23 10.96 -8.21 -25.35
N ARG A 24 11.15 -6.94 -25.01
CA ARG A 24 11.85 -5.97 -25.85
C ARG A 24 12.75 -5.08 -25.01
N VAL A 25 13.79 -4.55 -25.65
CA VAL A 25 14.72 -3.59 -25.05
C VAL A 25 14.46 -2.22 -25.64
N GLU A 26 14.32 -1.21 -24.79
CA GLU A 26 14.16 0.19 -25.19
C GLU A 26 15.27 1.06 -24.58
N SER A 27 15.87 1.94 -25.38
CA SER A 27 16.83 2.93 -24.91
C SER A 27 16.14 4.16 -24.33
N TYR A 28 16.77 4.81 -23.35
CA TYR A 28 16.30 6.07 -22.78
C TYR A 28 17.42 7.11 -22.68
N ASP A 29 17.07 8.38 -22.84
CA ASP A 29 17.98 9.49 -22.50
C ASP A 29 17.82 9.88 -21.03
N ALA A 30 16.56 9.93 -20.59
CA ALA A 30 16.11 10.20 -19.23
C ALA A 30 15.05 9.17 -18.83
N LEU A 31 15.09 8.70 -17.58
CA LEU A 31 14.15 7.73 -17.02
C LEU A 31 13.48 8.30 -15.77
N VAL A 32 12.15 8.19 -15.66
CA VAL A 32 11.39 8.59 -14.46
C VAL A 32 10.75 7.37 -13.83
N LEU A 33 11.10 7.08 -12.58
CA LEU A 33 10.53 6.00 -11.78
C LEU A 33 9.33 6.53 -10.97
N ALA A 34 8.13 6.14 -11.40
CA ALA A 34 6.87 6.44 -10.73
C ALA A 34 6.09 5.16 -10.42
N THR A 35 6.80 4.12 -9.97
CA THR A 35 6.26 2.78 -9.68
C THR A 35 5.36 2.75 -8.45
N GLY A 36 5.35 3.83 -7.66
CA GLY A 36 4.46 4.01 -6.52
C GLY A 36 4.78 3.07 -5.36
N ALA A 37 3.73 2.46 -4.81
CA ALA A 37 3.82 1.63 -3.62
C ALA A 37 2.82 0.47 -3.69
N ARG A 38 3.15 -0.64 -3.03
CA ARG A 38 2.34 -1.85 -2.93
C ARG A 38 1.82 -2.07 -1.51
N ALA A 39 0.65 -2.71 -1.38
CA ALA A 39 0.11 -3.08 -0.08
C ALA A 39 1.04 -4.05 0.65
N ILE A 40 1.20 -3.87 1.96
CA ILE A 40 1.97 -4.78 2.80
C ILE A 40 1.21 -6.10 2.93
N ARG A 41 1.91 -7.20 2.67
CA ARG A 41 1.47 -8.56 3.00
C ARG A 41 2.49 -9.17 3.97
N PRO A 42 2.14 -9.35 5.25
CA PRO A 42 3.06 -9.93 6.22
C PRO A 42 3.23 -11.42 5.95
N PRO A 43 4.38 -12.02 6.27
CA PRO A 43 4.66 -13.43 6.02
C PRO A 43 3.95 -14.34 7.04
N LEU A 44 2.62 -14.31 7.05
CA LEU A 44 1.79 -15.10 7.95
C LEU A 44 1.32 -16.39 7.29
N VAL A 45 1.20 -17.46 8.06
CA VAL A 45 0.65 -18.73 7.56
C VAL A 45 -0.78 -18.51 7.08
N GLY A 46 -1.09 -18.98 5.87
CA GLY A 46 -2.43 -18.86 5.26
C GLY A 46 -2.76 -17.51 4.62
N ILE A 47 -1.82 -16.56 4.56
CA ILE A 47 -2.00 -15.22 3.97
C ILE A 47 -2.39 -15.24 2.48
N ASP A 48 -2.14 -16.35 1.78
CA ASP A 48 -2.46 -16.56 0.36
C ASP A 48 -3.86 -17.15 0.13
N SER A 49 -4.69 -17.24 1.18
CA SER A 49 -6.09 -17.63 1.03
C SER A 49 -6.81 -16.72 0.01
N PRO A 50 -7.65 -17.28 -0.88
CA PRO A 50 -8.39 -16.49 -1.88
C PRO A 50 -9.39 -15.52 -1.26
N ASN A 51 -9.71 -15.67 0.03
CA ASN A 51 -10.60 -14.78 0.78
C ASN A 51 -9.86 -13.61 1.45
N ILE A 52 -8.55 -13.45 1.21
CA ILE A 52 -7.74 -12.35 1.72
C ILE A 52 -7.42 -11.36 0.60
N TYR A 53 -7.92 -10.14 0.78
CA TYR A 53 -7.84 -9.05 -0.19
C TYR A 53 -6.93 -7.93 0.30
N SER A 54 -6.42 -7.14 -0.64
CA SER A 54 -5.77 -5.86 -0.40
C SER A 54 -6.42 -4.84 -1.34
N LEU A 55 -6.36 -3.55 -1.01
CA LEU A 55 -6.93 -2.50 -1.85
C LEU A 55 -5.87 -1.46 -2.21
N ARG A 56 -5.40 -1.50 -3.46
CA ARG A 56 -4.44 -0.51 -3.98
C ARG A 56 -4.74 -0.08 -5.41
N THR A 57 -5.21 -1.00 -6.24
CA THR A 57 -5.45 -0.79 -7.67
C THR A 57 -6.94 -0.90 -8.02
N ILE A 58 -7.32 -0.45 -9.22
CA ILE A 58 -8.69 -0.62 -9.75
C ILE A 58 -9.07 -2.11 -9.85
N PRO A 59 -8.21 -3.02 -10.36
CA PRO A 59 -8.50 -4.46 -10.30
C PRO A 59 -8.77 -4.99 -8.89
N ASP A 60 -8.08 -4.48 -7.88
CA ASP A 60 -8.33 -4.87 -6.49
C ASP A 60 -9.72 -4.47 -6.02
N SER A 61 -10.16 -3.24 -6.34
CA SER A 61 -11.50 -2.77 -5.96
C SER A 61 -12.61 -3.60 -6.62
N HIS A 62 -12.42 -4.03 -7.87
CA HIS A 62 -13.35 -4.94 -8.53
C HIS A 62 -13.43 -6.31 -7.84
N LYS A 63 -12.28 -6.91 -7.48
CA LYS A 63 -12.23 -8.17 -6.75
C LYS A 63 -12.92 -8.05 -5.39
N LEU A 64 -12.60 -6.99 -4.64
CA LEU A 64 -13.16 -6.74 -3.32
C LEU A 64 -14.68 -6.54 -3.39
N LYS A 65 -15.16 -5.75 -4.36
CA LYS A 65 -16.61 -5.54 -4.58
C LYS A 65 -17.33 -6.84 -4.93
N ALA A 66 -16.75 -7.67 -5.77
CA ALA A 66 -17.32 -8.96 -6.16
C ALA A 66 -17.38 -9.94 -4.97
N ALA A 67 -16.37 -9.90 -4.09
CA ALA A 67 -16.34 -10.68 -2.86
C ALA A 67 -17.38 -10.20 -1.84
N ALA A 68 -17.43 -8.88 -1.59
CA ALA A 68 -18.35 -8.25 -0.66
C ALA A 68 -19.82 -8.53 -1.01
N ALA A 69 -20.16 -8.59 -2.31
CA ALA A 69 -21.52 -8.92 -2.76
C ALA A 69 -21.99 -10.34 -2.37
N LYS A 70 -21.09 -11.22 -1.94
CA LYS A 70 -21.37 -12.61 -1.56
C LYS A 70 -21.07 -12.90 -0.08
N ALA A 71 -20.43 -11.97 0.62
CA ALA A 71 -20.02 -12.11 2.01
C ALA A 71 -21.11 -11.58 2.94
N ARG A 72 -21.17 -12.14 4.15
CA ARG A 72 -22.00 -11.66 5.26
C ARG A 72 -21.16 -10.99 6.34
N SER A 73 -19.89 -11.38 6.48
CA SER A 73 -18.96 -10.78 7.42
C SER A 73 -17.62 -10.44 6.77
N ALA A 74 -16.96 -9.41 7.28
CA ALA A 74 -15.63 -9.00 6.86
C ALA A 74 -14.75 -8.63 8.07
N VAL A 75 -13.50 -9.12 8.05
CA VAL A 75 -12.47 -8.67 8.98
C VAL A 75 -11.51 -7.74 8.27
N ILE A 76 -11.31 -6.54 8.82
CA ILE A 76 -10.32 -5.58 8.33
C ILE A 76 -9.13 -5.61 9.28
N ILE A 77 -7.93 -5.79 8.75
CA ILE A 77 -6.70 -5.80 9.52
C ILE A 77 -6.02 -4.45 9.30
N GLY A 78 -5.96 -3.63 10.34
CA GLY A 78 -5.45 -2.26 10.31
C GLY A 78 -6.56 -1.21 10.47
N GLY A 79 -6.45 -0.38 11.49
CA GLY A 79 -7.33 0.72 11.85
C GLY A 79 -6.83 2.10 11.37
N GLY A 80 -6.05 2.14 10.29
CA GLY A 80 -5.66 3.39 9.63
C GLY A 80 -6.72 3.91 8.65
N PHE A 81 -6.41 4.97 7.91
CA PHE A 81 -7.33 5.64 6.97
C PHE A 81 -8.07 4.66 6.03
N ILE A 82 -7.32 3.82 5.30
CA ILE A 82 -7.91 2.84 4.35
C ILE A 82 -8.82 1.85 5.08
N GLY A 83 -8.40 1.38 6.25
CA GLY A 83 -9.17 0.43 7.05
C GLY A 83 -10.51 1.01 7.50
N LEU A 84 -10.52 2.26 7.96
CA LEU A 84 -11.73 2.94 8.41
C LEU A 84 -12.69 3.26 7.25
N GLU A 85 -12.20 3.81 6.14
CA GLU A 85 -13.03 4.06 4.94
C GLU A 85 -13.66 2.77 4.43
N MET A 86 -12.92 1.66 4.46
CA MET A 86 -13.45 0.37 4.05
C MET A 86 -14.40 -0.24 5.06
N ALA A 87 -14.19 0.00 6.36
CA ALA A 87 -15.12 -0.44 7.39
C ALA A 87 -16.50 0.18 7.20
N GLU A 88 -16.54 1.50 7.01
CA GLU A 88 -17.79 2.23 6.72
C GLU A 88 -18.46 1.72 5.44
N ASN A 89 -17.70 1.56 4.35
CA ASN A 89 -18.25 1.12 3.07
C ASN A 89 -18.79 -0.32 3.12
N LEU A 90 -18.10 -1.24 3.79
CA LEU A 90 -18.55 -2.63 3.93
C LEU A 90 -19.75 -2.74 4.87
N ALA A 91 -19.77 -1.96 5.96
CA ALA A 91 -20.93 -1.87 6.84
C ALA A 91 -22.16 -1.29 6.11
N HIS A 92 -21.98 -0.26 5.27
CA HIS A 92 -23.03 0.28 4.41
C HIS A 92 -23.59 -0.74 3.40
N LEU A 93 -22.77 -1.71 2.99
CA LEU A 93 -23.21 -2.83 2.15
C LEU A 93 -23.92 -3.94 2.95
N GLY A 94 -24.07 -3.78 4.27
CA GLY A 94 -24.79 -4.69 5.15
C GLY A 94 -23.95 -5.85 5.71
N LEU A 95 -22.62 -5.77 5.61
CA LEU A 95 -21.74 -6.79 6.18
C LEU A 95 -21.53 -6.54 7.68
N GLU A 96 -21.38 -7.61 8.45
CA GLU A 96 -20.85 -7.57 9.81
C GLU A 96 -19.34 -7.30 9.75
N VAL A 97 -18.90 -6.12 10.19
CA VAL A 97 -17.50 -5.70 10.07
C VAL A 97 -16.80 -5.70 11.42
N THR A 98 -15.62 -6.32 11.46
CA THR A 98 -14.70 -6.23 12.60
C THR A 98 -13.35 -5.70 12.15
N ILE A 99 -12.82 -4.70 12.86
CA ILE A 99 -11.45 -4.19 12.67
C ILE A 99 -10.55 -4.82 13.74
N ILE A 100 -9.46 -5.44 13.30
CA ILE A 100 -8.36 -5.88 14.16
C ILE A 100 -7.20 -4.92 13.99
N GLU A 101 -6.76 -4.31 15.08
CA GLU A 101 -5.66 -3.36 15.10
C GLU A 101 -4.64 -3.76 16.18
N MET A 102 -3.36 -3.73 15.81
CA MET A 102 -2.26 -4.08 16.71
C MET A 102 -2.03 -3.00 17.76
N SER A 103 -2.23 -1.73 17.39
CA SER A 103 -2.23 -0.59 18.31
C SER A 103 -3.40 -0.63 19.28
N THR A 104 -3.27 0.08 20.40
CA THR A 104 -4.34 0.28 21.39
C THR A 104 -5.40 1.28 20.92
N GLN A 105 -5.21 1.93 19.77
CA GLN A 105 -6.14 2.88 19.17
C GLN A 105 -6.22 2.71 17.64
N VAL A 106 -7.37 3.10 17.08
CA VAL A 106 -7.49 3.39 15.64
C VAL A 106 -6.84 4.74 15.32
N MET A 107 -6.56 4.99 14.05
CA MET A 107 -5.91 6.22 13.57
C MET A 107 -4.64 6.58 14.38
N PRO A 108 -3.57 5.75 14.32
CA PRO A 108 -2.34 6.01 15.07
C PRO A 108 -1.73 7.42 14.90
N PRO A 109 -1.90 8.14 13.78
CA PRO A 109 -1.43 9.52 13.67
C PRO A 109 -2.16 10.55 14.56
N LEU A 110 -3.31 10.20 15.14
CA LEU A 110 -4.06 11.08 16.05
C LEU A 110 -3.67 10.82 17.51
N ASP A 111 -3.78 11.86 18.33
CA ASP A 111 -3.70 11.70 19.79
C ASP A 111 -4.88 10.86 20.31
N GLU A 112 -4.69 10.18 21.44
CA GLU A 112 -5.66 9.25 22.02
C GLU A 112 -7.04 9.89 22.23
N ASP A 113 -7.08 11.13 22.75
CA ASP A 113 -8.31 11.89 22.97
C ASP A 113 -9.09 12.09 21.66
N MET A 114 -8.41 12.33 20.54
CA MET A 114 -9.04 12.48 19.23
C MET A 114 -9.48 11.12 18.66
N ALA A 115 -8.66 10.09 18.80
CA ALA A 115 -8.97 8.74 18.36
C ALA A 115 -10.18 8.15 19.10
N SER A 116 -10.41 8.57 20.34
CA SER A 116 -11.57 8.14 21.13
C SER A 116 -12.91 8.51 20.47
N TYR A 117 -13.02 9.69 19.84
CA TYR A 117 -14.22 10.08 19.09
C TYR A 117 -14.44 9.19 17.87
N VAL A 118 -13.36 8.82 17.18
CA VAL A 118 -13.43 7.91 16.03
C VAL A 118 -13.90 6.53 16.48
N LYS A 119 -13.37 6.03 17.60
CA LYS A 119 -13.79 4.76 18.20
C LYS A 119 -15.29 4.75 18.50
N VAL A 120 -15.81 5.78 19.18
CA VAL A 120 -17.24 5.89 19.49
C VAL A 120 -18.09 5.88 18.22
N CYS A 121 -17.68 6.65 17.20
CA CYS A 121 -18.39 6.68 15.92
C CYS A 121 -18.45 5.30 15.24
N LEU A 122 -17.36 4.53 15.26
CA LEU A 122 -17.34 3.18 14.71
C LEU A 122 -18.29 2.24 15.47
N GLU A 123 -18.28 2.29 16.80
CA GLU A 123 -19.16 1.49 17.65
C GLU A 123 -20.64 1.84 17.44
N GLU A 124 -20.98 3.13 17.32
CA GLU A 124 -22.34 3.61 17.00
C GLU A 124 -22.84 3.11 15.63
N ASN A 125 -21.93 2.86 14.69
CA ASN A 125 -22.21 2.27 13.38
C ASN A 125 -22.12 0.73 13.37
N ASN A 126 -22.12 0.09 14.54
CA ASN A 126 -22.04 -1.37 14.73
C ASN A 126 -20.78 -2.02 14.14
N ILE A 127 -19.69 -1.27 14.02
CA ILE A 127 -18.38 -1.81 13.62
C ILE A 127 -17.67 -2.30 14.88
N GLN A 128 -17.30 -3.57 14.89
CA GLN A 128 -16.61 -4.18 16.04
C GLN A 128 -15.12 -3.85 16.01
N LEU A 129 -14.52 -3.64 17.17
CA LEU A 129 -13.11 -3.29 17.30
C LEU A 129 -12.37 -4.29 18.19
N GLN A 130 -11.26 -4.82 17.69
CA GLN A 130 -10.31 -5.66 18.41
C GLN A 130 -8.95 -4.95 18.43
N LEU A 131 -8.76 -4.08 19.43
CA LEU A 131 -7.55 -3.28 19.59
C LEU A 131 -6.51 -4.02 20.44
N GLY A 132 -5.23 -3.69 20.25
CA GLY A 132 -4.12 -4.37 20.92
C GLY A 132 -3.96 -5.83 20.52
N GLN A 133 -4.43 -6.22 19.33
CA GLN A 133 -4.42 -7.59 18.84
C GLN A 133 -3.61 -7.68 17.55
N ALA A 134 -2.57 -8.52 17.53
CA ALA A 134 -1.83 -8.85 16.33
C ALA A 134 -2.41 -10.11 15.67
N VAL A 135 -2.61 -10.07 14.36
CA VAL A 135 -2.98 -11.26 13.58
C VAL A 135 -1.75 -12.14 13.35
N GLU A 136 -1.89 -13.42 13.59
CA GLU A 136 -0.78 -14.39 13.64
C GLU A 136 -0.87 -15.41 12.49
N SER A 137 -2.08 -15.82 12.11
CA SER A 137 -2.29 -16.74 10.99
C SER A 137 -3.72 -16.75 10.48
N PHE A 138 -3.90 -17.36 9.32
CA PHE A 138 -5.18 -17.61 8.70
C PHE A 138 -5.35 -19.09 8.41
N LYS A 139 -6.57 -19.59 8.54
CA LYS A 139 -6.89 -20.99 8.23
C LYS A 139 -8.22 -21.07 7.50
N GLN A 140 -8.20 -21.59 6.28
CA GLN A 140 -9.44 -21.86 5.54
C GLN A 140 -10.14 -23.09 6.15
N THR A 141 -11.43 -22.96 6.42
CA THR A 141 -12.30 -24.03 6.93
C THR A 141 -13.55 -24.16 6.05
N GLU A 142 -14.40 -25.14 6.36
CA GLU A 142 -15.70 -25.32 5.70
C GLU A 142 -16.68 -24.18 6.03
N SER A 143 -16.52 -23.53 7.18
CA SER A 143 -17.40 -22.46 7.66
C SER A 143 -16.95 -21.05 7.26
N GLY A 144 -15.74 -20.89 6.73
CA GLY A 144 -15.18 -19.61 6.31
C GLY A 144 -13.67 -19.54 6.46
N LEU A 145 -13.13 -18.33 6.54
CA LEU A 145 -11.74 -18.07 6.87
C LEU A 145 -11.61 -17.78 8.36
N GLU A 146 -10.86 -18.60 9.08
CA GLU A 146 -10.47 -18.28 10.46
C GLU A 146 -9.30 -17.30 10.46
N VAL A 147 -9.44 -16.22 11.23
CA VAL A 147 -8.38 -15.26 11.53
C VAL A 147 -7.95 -15.49 12.97
N HIS A 148 -6.70 -15.92 13.16
CA HIS A 148 -6.10 -16.18 14.47
C HIS A 148 -5.28 -14.97 14.89
N TYR A 149 -5.49 -14.48 16.11
CA TYR A 149 -4.82 -13.34 16.71
C TYR A 149 -4.48 -13.64 18.17
N SER A 150 -3.67 -12.79 18.80
CA SER A 150 -2.98 -13.13 20.05
C SER A 150 -3.84 -13.69 21.19
N ASN A 151 -5.10 -13.25 21.31
CA ASN A 151 -6.01 -13.73 22.36
C ASN A 151 -7.21 -14.56 21.86
N GLY A 152 -7.21 -15.04 20.61
CA GLY A 152 -8.30 -15.85 20.11
C GLY A 152 -8.35 -16.02 18.59
N HIS A 153 -9.53 -16.39 18.09
CA HIS A 153 -9.79 -16.46 16.67
C HIS A 153 -11.24 -16.09 16.38
N MET A 154 -11.51 -15.71 15.14
CA MET A 154 -12.87 -15.55 14.62
C MET A 154 -12.98 -16.07 13.19
N THR A 155 -14.17 -16.48 12.80
CA THR A 155 -14.47 -16.90 11.43
C THR A 155 -15.11 -15.75 10.66
N THR A 156 -14.67 -15.53 9.43
CA THR A 156 -15.23 -14.53 8.53
C THR A 156 -15.30 -15.02 7.09
N ASP A 157 -16.14 -14.40 6.27
CA ASP A 157 -16.23 -14.73 4.84
C ASP A 157 -15.08 -14.08 4.04
N MET A 158 -14.57 -12.94 4.50
CA MET A 158 -13.48 -12.23 3.81
C MET A 158 -12.62 -11.40 4.76
N VAL A 159 -11.35 -11.22 4.37
CA VAL A 159 -10.39 -10.36 5.07
C VAL A 159 -9.88 -9.28 4.14
N LEU A 160 -9.78 -8.05 4.63
CA LEU A 160 -9.07 -6.95 3.97
C LEU A 160 -7.81 -6.58 4.75
N LEU A 161 -6.65 -6.65 4.09
CA LEU A 161 -5.38 -6.14 4.61
C LEU A 161 -5.29 -4.63 4.35
N ALA A 162 -5.32 -3.85 5.43
CA ALA A 162 -5.21 -2.39 5.44
C ALA A 162 -4.08 -1.91 6.37
N ILE A 163 -2.98 -2.66 6.45
CA ILE A 163 -1.84 -2.43 7.37
C ILE A 163 -0.73 -1.54 6.79
N GLY A 164 -1.05 -0.76 5.75
CA GLY A 164 -0.11 0.16 5.10
C GLY A 164 0.51 -0.37 3.80
N VAL A 165 1.46 0.40 3.28
CA VAL A 165 2.09 0.18 1.98
C VAL A 165 3.62 0.30 2.06
N LEU A 166 4.31 -0.34 1.13
CA LEU A 166 5.76 -0.23 0.94
C LEU A 166 6.07 0.37 -0.43
N PRO A 167 7.14 1.17 -0.56
CA PRO A 167 7.63 1.63 -1.86
C PRO A 167 7.84 0.46 -2.83
N GLU A 168 7.40 0.62 -4.08
CA GLU A 168 7.67 -0.35 -5.15
C GLU A 168 9.01 -0.03 -5.81
N SER A 169 10.10 -0.26 -5.07
CA SER A 169 11.47 0.09 -5.46
C SER A 169 12.28 -1.10 -5.98
N SER A 170 11.63 -2.21 -6.34
CA SER A 170 12.30 -3.44 -6.80
C SER A 170 13.24 -3.20 -7.98
N LEU A 171 12.78 -2.48 -9.02
CA LEU A 171 13.59 -2.08 -10.17
C LEU A 171 14.76 -1.19 -9.78
N ALA A 172 14.53 -0.21 -8.90
CA ALA A 172 15.59 0.68 -8.42
C ALA A 172 16.67 -0.08 -7.63
N LYS A 173 16.26 -1.04 -6.79
CA LYS A 173 17.17 -1.92 -6.05
C LYS A 173 18.01 -2.78 -6.99
N GLN A 174 17.39 -3.40 -7.99
CA GLN A 174 18.09 -4.21 -9.00
C GLN A 174 19.08 -3.36 -9.82
N ALA A 175 18.70 -2.12 -10.13
CA ALA A 175 19.54 -1.13 -10.79
C ALA A 175 20.60 -0.49 -9.85
N GLN A 176 20.69 -0.94 -8.59
CA GLN A 176 21.66 -0.44 -7.61
C GLN A 176 21.55 1.08 -7.38
N LEU A 177 20.33 1.63 -7.42
CA LEU A 177 20.06 2.99 -6.96
C LEU A 177 20.05 3.05 -5.43
N GLN A 178 20.40 4.20 -4.88
CA GLN A 178 20.35 4.42 -3.43
C GLN A 178 18.91 4.39 -2.92
N LEU A 179 18.68 3.56 -1.91
CA LEU A 179 17.40 3.42 -1.21
C LEU A 179 17.59 3.77 0.26
N SER A 180 16.52 4.26 0.88
CA SER A 180 16.49 4.48 2.33
C SER A 180 16.32 3.18 3.10
N GLU A 181 16.46 3.24 4.43
CA GLU A 181 16.25 2.07 5.30
C GLU A 181 14.84 1.47 5.15
N ARG A 182 13.85 2.29 4.79
CA ARG A 182 12.46 1.87 4.54
C ARG A 182 12.22 1.39 3.10
N GLY A 183 13.27 1.37 2.28
CA GLY A 183 13.24 0.92 0.88
C GLY A 183 12.71 1.95 -0.10
N ALA A 184 12.53 3.21 0.28
CA ALA A 184 12.13 4.27 -0.64
C ALA A 184 13.33 4.74 -1.48
N ILE A 185 13.10 5.19 -2.71
CA ILE A 185 14.17 5.72 -3.57
C ILE A 185 14.61 7.08 -2.99
N GLN A 186 15.91 7.20 -2.71
CA GLN A 186 16.49 8.47 -2.28
C GLN A 186 16.62 9.41 -3.47
N VAL A 187 16.15 10.63 -3.29
CA VAL A 187 16.21 11.68 -4.29
C VAL A 187 16.73 12.98 -3.69
N ASN A 188 17.38 13.80 -4.53
CA ASN A 188 17.73 15.17 -4.16
C ASN A 188 16.51 16.11 -4.28
N ALA A 189 16.72 17.41 -4.00
CA ALA A 189 15.66 18.41 -4.10
C ALA A 189 15.02 18.46 -5.51
N GLN A 190 15.78 18.14 -6.56
CA GLN A 190 15.31 18.08 -7.95
C GLN A 190 14.67 16.73 -8.32
N MET A 191 14.35 15.87 -7.36
CA MET A 191 13.78 14.53 -7.56
C MET A 191 14.68 13.56 -8.34
N GLN A 192 15.98 13.88 -8.44
CA GLN A 192 16.97 13.06 -9.13
C GLN A 192 17.52 12.01 -8.16
N THR A 193 17.68 10.78 -8.64
CA THR A 193 18.22 9.65 -7.87
C THR A 193 19.75 9.74 -7.77
N SER A 194 20.40 8.69 -7.23
CA SER A 194 21.86 8.53 -7.27
C SER A 194 22.43 8.36 -8.69
N ASP A 195 21.60 8.32 -9.73
CA ASP A 195 21.98 8.35 -11.13
C ASP A 195 21.49 9.64 -11.80
N THR A 196 22.36 10.34 -12.52
CA THR A 196 22.04 11.64 -13.08
C THR A 196 21.04 11.59 -14.23
N SER A 197 20.82 10.41 -14.83
CA SER A 197 19.85 10.20 -15.91
C SER A 197 18.53 9.60 -15.42
N ILE A 198 18.36 9.42 -14.10
CA ILE A 198 17.18 8.78 -13.51
C ILE A 198 16.59 9.65 -12.40
N TRP A 199 15.30 9.90 -12.50
CA TRP A 199 14.48 10.59 -11.50
C TRP A 199 13.47 9.64 -10.89
N ALA A 200 12.95 9.97 -9.73
CA ALA A 200 11.85 9.23 -9.11
C ALA A 200 10.85 10.18 -8.46
N VAL A 201 9.56 9.82 -8.49
CA VAL A 201 8.48 10.67 -7.94
C VAL A 201 7.35 9.81 -7.35
N GLY A 202 6.54 10.43 -6.49
CA GLY A 202 5.37 9.78 -5.90
C GLY A 202 5.67 8.83 -4.74
N ASP A 203 4.78 7.86 -4.51
CA ASP A 203 4.85 6.95 -3.36
C ASP A 203 6.08 6.03 -3.36
N VAL A 204 6.95 6.07 -4.37
CA VAL A 204 8.20 5.29 -4.38
C VAL A 204 9.36 6.06 -3.75
N VAL A 205 9.25 7.39 -3.63
CA VAL A 205 10.33 8.22 -3.10
C VAL A 205 10.18 8.53 -1.62
N GLU A 206 11.31 8.87 -1.03
CA GLU A 206 11.37 9.43 0.30
C GLU A 206 11.24 10.95 0.25
N VAL A 207 10.43 11.54 1.12
CA VAL A 207 10.22 13.00 1.16
C VAL A 207 10.82 13.57 2.44
N LEU A 208 11.59 14.65 2.29
CA LEU A 208 12.09 15.41 3.43
C LEU A 208 10.99 16.33 3.94
N THR A 209 10.71 16.28 5.24
CA THR A 209 9.83 17.27 5.88
C THR A 209 10.63 18.48 6.37
N SER A 210 9.93 19.57 6.69
CA SER A 210 10.51 20.85 7.14
C SER A 210 11.48 20.72 8.32
N ASP A 211 11.34 19.67 9.11
CA ASP A 211 12.10 19.47 10.34
C ASP A 211 13.38 18.64 10.10
N SER A 212 13.79 18.48 8.83
CA SER A 212 14.88 17.59 8.39
C SER A 212 14.68 16.12 8.78
N ALA A 213 13.47 15.75 9.20
CA ALA A 213 13.08 14.38 9.39
C ALA A 213 12.67 13.79 8.04
N THR A 214 13.30 12.68 7.70
CA THR A 214 13.02 11.96 6.48
C THR A 214 11.79 11.07 6.70
N ILE A 215 10.68 11.35 6.01
CA ILE A 215 9.40 10.64 6.23
C ILE A 215 8.87 10.08 4.90
N PHE A 216 8.42 8.84 4.98
CA PHE A 216 7.66 8.21 3.90
C PHE A 216 6.18 8.59 4.02
N ILE A 217 5.68 9.42 3.10
CA ILE A 217 4.30 9.91 3.08
C ILE A 217 3.62 9.45 1.79
N THR A 218 2.56 8.64 1.93
CA THR A 218 1.80 8.11 0.79
C THR A 218 0.45 8.79 0.66
N ILE A 219 0.48 10.05 0.25
CA ILE A 219 -0.72 10.87 0.03
C ILE A 219 -0.68 11.41 -1.38
N SER A 220 -1.83 11.38 -2.07
CA SER A 220 -1.98 11.86 -3.45
C SER A 220 -1.46 13.29 -3.68
N ILE A 221 -1.49 14.14 -2.64
CA ILE A 221 -0.95 15.52 -2.69
C ILE A 221 0.57 15.50 -2.84
N ALA A 222 1.28 14.69 -2.04
CA ALA A 222 2.73 14.56 -2.13
C ALA A 222 3.16 13.98 -3.49
N CYS A 223 2.38 13.03 -4.03
CA CYS A 223 2.59 12.52 -5.40
C CYS A 223 2.48 13.63 -6.46
N LYS A 224 1.42 14.44 -6.40
CA LYS A 224 1.24 15.56 -7.34
C LYS A 224 2.34 16.61 -7.20
N GLN A 225 2.75 16.91 -5.97
CA GLN A 225 3.80 17.90 -5.69
C GLN A 225 5.15 17.43 -6.24
N THR A 226 5.57 16.19 -5.96
CA THR A 226 6.84 15.64 -6.47
C THR A 226 6.87 15.58 -8.00
N GLY A 227 5.77 15.15 -8.64
CA GLY A 227 5.65 15.16 -10.10
C GLY A 227 5.68 16.58 -10.70
N THR A 228 4.94 17.52 -10.11
CA THR A 228 4.94 18.93 -10.57
C THR A 228 6.31 19.57 -10.40
N HIS A 229 6.97 19.30 -9.27
CA HIS A 229 8.31 19.81 -8.98
C HIS A 229 9.34 19.29 -9.98
N LEU A 230 9.29 17.99 -10.30
CA LEU A 230 10.13 17.40 -11.34
C LEU A 230 9.95 18.12 -12.69
N CYS A 231 8.69 18.29 -13.13
CA CYS A 231 8.39 18.98 -14.38
C CYS A 231 8.92 20.41 -14.39
N GLN A 232 8.66 21.18 -13.32
CA GLN A 232 9.06 22.59 -13.22
C GLN A 232 10.58 22.78 -13.23
N CYS A 233 11.32 21.92 -12.54
CA CYS A 233 12.77 22.08 -12.37
C CYS A 233 13.60 21.50 -13.51
N ASN A 234 13.13 20.43 -14.18
CA ASN A 234 14.00 19.63 -15.04
C ASN A 234 13.50 19.45 -16.49
N PHE A 235 12.22 19.70 -16.79
CA PHE A 235 11.64 19.39 -18.11
C PHE A 235 10.96 20.58 -18.81
N THR A 236 11.01 21.79 -18.23
CA THR A 236 10.45 23.03 -18.79
C THR A 236 11.30 23.68 -19.88
N SER A 237 12.40 23.05 -20.30
CA SER A 237 13.33 23.58 -21.32
C SER A 237 13.51 22.67 -22.54
N LEU A 238 12.56 21.75 -22.78
CA LEU A 238 12.41 21.02 -24.04
C LEU A 238 11.37 21.67 -24.97
#